data_AF-A0A357F7G4-F1
#
_entry.id   AF-A0A357F7G4-F1
#
_cell.length_a   1.000
_cell.length_b   1.000
_cell.length_c   1.000
_cell.angle_alpha   90.00
_cell.angle_beta   90.00
_cell.angle_gamma   90.00
#
_symmetry.space_group_name_H-M   'P 1'
#
loop_
_entity.id
_entity.type
_entity.pdbx_description
1 polymer ?
#
loop_
_entity_poly.entity_id
_entity_poly.type
_entity_poly.pdbx_seq_one_letter_code
_entity_poly.pdbx_strand_id
1 'polypeptide(L)' 'LRSPVTFGYAPHLGVTWSPLDILKIKLEGGWFKSVFGPKQDYFRGSFKQRLSLAKDWDIRLEMAQLESLEGTLALHYYW' A
#
# COMPACT_ATOMS: atom_id res chain seq x y z
N LEU A 1 13.28 31.48 -5.46
CA LEU A 1 12.29 30.97 -4.48
C LEU A 1 12.51 29.47 -4.31
N ARG A 2 12.82 28.98 -3.10
CA ARG A 2 12.71 27.54 -2.81
C ARG A 2 11.24 27.26 -2.53
N SER A 3 10.53 26.69 -3.50
CA SER A 3 9.17 26.21 -3.30
C SER A 3 9.19 25.08 -2.25
N PRO A 4 8.28 25.06 -1.25
CA PRO A 4 8.15 23.94 -0.33
C PRO A 4 7.51 22.70 -0.99
N VAL A 5 7.01 22.85 -2.23
CA VAL A 5 6.34 21.78 -2.98
C VAL A 5 7.36 21.05 -3.85
N THR A 6 7.40 19.73 -3.69
CA THR A 6 8.22 18.82 -4.51
C THR A 6 7.34 18.18 -5.58
N PHE A 7 7.73 18.30 -6.84
CA PHE A 7 7.14 17.57 -7.97
C PHE A 7 8.10 16.48 -8.43
N GLY A 8 7.57 15.30 -8.76
CA GLY A 8 8.37 14.14 -9.11
C GLY A 8 7.57 13.06 -9.81
N TYR A 9 8.25 11.99 -10.19
CA TYR A 9 7.63 10.78 -10.72
C TYR A 9 7.59 9.69 -9.65
N ALA A 10 6.53 8.90 -9.63
CA ALA A 10 6.33 7.81 -8.68
C ALA A 10 6.02 6.50 -9.42
N PRO A 11 6.96 5.93 -10.20
CA PRO A 11 6.75 4.62 -10.79
C PRO A 11 6.45 3.60 -9.69
N HIS A 12 5.31 2.93 -9.81
CA HIS A 12 4.92 1.86 -8.90
C HIS A 12 4.52 0.61 -9.68
N LEU A 13 4.88 -0.54 -9.13
CA LEU A 13 4.49 -1.85 -9.61
C LEU A 13 3.60 -2.48 -8.55
N GLY A 14 2.56 -3.16 -9.00
CA GLY A 14 1.62 -3.85 -8.13
C GLY A 14 1.31 -5.22 -8.68
N VAL A 15 1.28 -6.22 -7.80
CA VAL A 15 0.84 -7.57 -8.12
C VAL A 15 -0.28 -7.96 -7.16
N THR A 16 -1.36 -8.47 -7.74
CA THR A 16 -2.49 -9.03 -6.98
C THR A 16 -2.56 -10.52 -7.26
N TRP A 17 -2.60 -11.31 -6.19
CA TRP A 17 -2.77 -12.75 -6.25
C TRP A 17 -4.03 -13.15 -5.48
N SER A 18 -4.70 -14.19 -5.97
CA SER A 18 -5.81 -14.83 -5.29
C SER A 18 -5.61 -16.34 -5.35
N PRO A 19 -4.69 -16.89 -4.54
CA PRO A 19 -4.38 -18.32 -4.58
C PRO A 19 -5.57 -19.20 -4.15
N LEU A 20 -6.50 -18.62 -3.38
CA LEU A 20 -7.78 -19.22 -2.99
C LEU A 20 -8.87 -18.17 -3.17
N ASP A 21 -10.11 -18.57 -3.43
CA ASP A 21 -11.24 -17.62 -3.55
C ASP A 21 -11.43 -16.76 -2.30
N ILE A 22 -11.07 -17.32 -1.13
CA ILE A 22 -11.15 -16.66 0.17
C ILE A 22 -9.96 -15.76 0.47
N LEU A 23 -8.82 -15.90 -0.21
CA LEU A 23 -7.58 -15.21 0.12
C LEU A 23 -7.13 -14.31 -1.03
N LYS A 24 -7.11 -13.01 -0.79
CA LYS A 24 -6.55 -12.03 -1.72
C LYS A 24 -5.33 -11.36 -1.12
N ILE A 25 -4.25 -11.32 -1.88
CA ILE A 25 -2.99 -10.70 -1.49
C ILE A 25 -2.64 -9.67 -2.56
N LYS A 26 -2.27 -8.47 -2.14
CA LYS A 26 -1.81 -7.39 -3.00
C LYS A 26 -0.50 -6.85 -2.46
N LEU A 27 0.54 -6.89 -3.27
CA LEU A 27 1.81 -6.22 -3.00
C LEU A 27 1.95 -5.07 -3.99
N GLU A 28 2.23 -3.87 -3.49
CA GLU A 28 2.56 -2.72 -4.34
C GLU A 28 3.81 -2.04 -3.81
N GLY A 29 4.68 -1.63 -4.71
CA GLY A 29 5.94 -0.99 -4.37
C GLY A 29 6.35 -0.01 -5.44
N GLY A 30 6.91 1.12 -5.05
CA GLY A 30 7.34 2.16 -5.97
C GLY A 30 8.37 3.07 -5.36
N TRP A 31 9.11 3.75 -6.22
CA TRP A 31 10.06 4.77 -5.82
C TRP A 31 9.51 6.13 -6.23
N PHE A 32 9.43 7.07 -5.28
CA PHE A 32 9.19 8.46 -5.59
C PHE A 32 10.53 9.14 -5.84
N LYS A 33 10.65 9.83 -6.98
CA LYS A 33 11.82 10.64 -7.33
C LYS A 33 11.44 12.06 -7.70
N SER A 34 11.97 13.01 -6.94
CA SER A 34 11.80 14.44 -7.18
C SER A 34 12.50 14.91 -8.47
N VAL A 35 11.83 15.80 -9.21
CA VAL A 35 12.31 16.46 -10.44
C VAL A 35 12.39 17.97 -10.25
N PHE A 36 11.48 18.56 -9.47
CA PHE A 36 11.48 19.99 -9.14
C PHE A 36 11.19 20.19 -7.64
N GLY A 37 11.87 21.15 -7.02
CA GLY A 37 11.78 21.40 -5.57
C GLY A 37 12.90 20.73 -4.76
N PRO A 38 12.73 20.59 -3.43
CA PRO A 38 13.67 19.90 -2.56
C PRO A 38 13.92 18.45 -3.01
N LYS A 39 15.19 18.01 -3.02
CA LYS A 39 15.53 16.62 -3.35
C LYS A 39 14.96 15.68 -2.30
N GLN A 40 13.96 14.90 -2.70
CA GLN A 40 13.40 13.78 -1.96
C GLN A 40 13.41 12.55 -2.88
N ASP A 41 13.93 11.46 -2.35
CA ASP A 41 13.86 10.12 -2.91
C ASP A 41 13.42 9.21 -1.75
N TYR A 42 12.26 8.58 -1.89
CA TYR A 42 11.78 7.62 -0.89
C TYR A 42 11.10 6.44 -1.57
N PHE A 43 11.23 5.28 -0.92
CA PHE A 43 10.54 4.07 -1.32
C PHE A 43 9.19 4.00 -0.62
N ARG A 44 8.16 3.63 -1.38
CA ARG A 44 6.83 3.33 -0.85
C ARG A 44 6.51 1.88 -1.14
N GLY A 45 6.33 1.09 -0.08
CA GLY A 45 5.82 -0.27 -0.15
C GLY A 45 4.43 -0.38 0.49
N SER A 46 3.61 -1.30 0.00
CA SER A 46 2.40 -1.71 0.68
C SER A 46 2.12 -3.19 0.46
N PHE A 47 1.64 -3.83 1.52
CA PHE A 47 1.16 -5.20 1.52
C PHE A 47 -0.27 -5.19 2.05
N LYS A 48 -1.20 -5.73 1.28
CA LYS A 48 -2.58 -5.90 1.70
C LYS A 48 -2.95 -7.36 1.58
N GLN A 49 -3.51 -7.90 2.63
CA GLN A 49 -4.06 -9.24 2.68
C GLN A 49 -5.51 -9.16 3.13
N ARG A 50 -6.39 -9.85 2.42
CA ARG A 50 -7.79 -10.02 2.78
C ARG A 50 -8.12 -11.50 2.80
N LEU A 51 -8.63 -11.96 3.93
CA LEU A 51 -9.18 -13.29 4.12
C LEU A 51 -10.69 -13.18 4.32
N SER A 52 -11.46 -13.76 3.43
CA SER A 52 -12.93 -13.77 3.48
C SER A 52 -13.37 -15.13 4.02
N LEU A 53 -13.77 -15.20 5.28
CA LEU A 53 -14.12 -16.46 5.96
C LEU A 53 -15.53 -16.93 5.60
N ALA A 54 -16.44 -15.98 5.41
CA ALA A 54 -17.83 -16.18 4.99
C ALA A 54 -18.23 -15.01 4.08
N LYS A 55 -19.45 -15.00 3.53
CA LYS A 55 -19.97 -13.84 2.77
C LYS A 55 -19.89 -12.53 3.56
N ASP A 56 -19.94 -12.65 4.88
CA ASP A 56 -20.17 -11.54 5.80
C ASP A 56 -18.95 -11.22 6.66
N TRP A 57 -17.89 -12.03 6.59
CA TRP A 57 -16.71 -11.91 7.46
C TRP A 57 -15.43 -11.73 6.63
N ASP A 58 -14.80 -10.56 6.77
CA ASP A 58 -13.46 -10.30 6.24
C ASP A 58 -12.48 -10.01 7.36
N ILE A 59 -11.30 -10.64 7.30
CA ILE A 59 -10.11 -10.19 8.02
C ILE A 59 -9.21 -9.47 7.02
N ARG A 60 -8.82 -8.24 7.33
CA ARG A 60 -7.94 -7.41 6.49
C ARG A 60 -6.70 -7.03 7.26
N LEU A 61 -5.55 -7.26 6.64
CA LEU A 61 -4.26 -6.82 7.13
C LEU A 61 -3.66 -5.92 6.06
N GLU A 62 -3.37 -4.68 6.42
CA GLU A 62 -2.73 -3.70 5.56
C GLU A 62 -1.46 -3.21 6.22
N MET A 63 -0.33 -3.35 5.53
CA MET A 63 0.95 -2.79 5.92
C MET A 63 1.36 -1.78 4.86
N ALA A 64 1.76 -0.59 5.28
CA ALA A 64 2.32 0.43 4.42
C ALA A 64 3.68 0.85 4.97
N GLN A 65 4.66 0.96 4.09
CA GLN A 65 5.99 1.43 4.42
C GLN A 65 6.27 2.65 3.57
N LEU A 66 6.44 3.81 4.21
CA LEU A 66 6.74 5.08 3.55
C LEU A 66 7.99 5.71 4.16
N GLU A 67 7.99 5.87 5.48
CA GLU A 67 9.17 6.26 6.29
C GLU A 67 9.25 5.40 7.55
N SER A 68 8.09 5.12 8.17
CA SER A 68 7.90 4.09 9.19
C SER A 68 7.07 2.94 8.61
N LEU A 69 7.16 1.76 9.24
CA LEU A 69 6.30 0.62 8.94
C LEU A 69 5.00 0.77 9.73
N GLU A 70 3.91 1.04 9.04
CA GLU A 70 2.57 1.13 9.62
C GLU A 70 1.77 -0.12 9.28
N GLY A 71 1.15 -0.73 10.27
CA GLY A 71 0.33 -1.94 10.12
C GLY A 71 -1.06 -1.72 10.70
N THR A 72 -2.09 -2.04 9.93
CA THR A 72 -3.48 -2.06 10.35
C THR A 72 -4.03 -3.47 10.22
N LEU A 73 -4.57 -4.01 11.30
CA LEU A 73 -5.35 -5.25 11.29
C LEU A 73 -6.80 -4.89 11.61
N ALA A 74 -7.70 -5.23 10.69
CA ALA A 74 -9.12 -4.95 10.81
C ALA A 74 -9.94 -6.22 10.61
N LEU A 75 -10.98 -6.34 11.42
CA LEU A 75 -12.01 -7.36 11.31
C LEU A 75 -13.29 -6.66 10.87
N HIS A 76 -13.86 -7.09 9.75
CA HIS A 76 -15.11 -6.56 9.22
C HIS A 76 -16.18 -7.65 9.26
N TYR A 77 -17.32 -7.29 9.86
CA TYR A 77 -18.54 -8.07 9.83
C TYR A 77 -19.63 -7.25 9.14
N TYR A 78 -20.29 -7.83 8.14
CA TYR A 78 -21.37 -7.22 7.38
C TYR A 78 -22.66 -7.99 7.70
N TRP A 79 -23.62 -7.33 8.36
CA TRP A 79 -24.94 -7.90 8.71
C TRP A 79 -26.01 -7.46 7.73
#